data_AF-A0A0M9X6I9-F1
#
_entry.id   AF-A0A0M9X6I9-F1
#
_cell.length_a   1.000
_cell.length_b   1.000
_cell.length_c   1.000
_cell.angle_alpha   90.00
_cell.angle_beta   90.00
_cell.angle_gamma   90.00
#
_symmetry.space_group_name_H-M   'P 1'
#
loop_
_entity.id
_entity.type
_entity.pdbx_description
1 polymer ?
#
loop_
_entity_poly.entity_id
_entity_poly.type
_entity_poly.pdbx_seq_one_letter_code
_entity_poly.pdbx_strand_id
1 'polypeptide(L)' 'MSSAGLTPPEAARWAARAGLPLPDDRHCVVAATADHIHSVVGVLRELNFGDTPPAGAFRAEQEKHDAAV' A
#
# COMPACT_ATOMS: atom_id res chain seq x y z
N MET A 1 -5.22 -14.23 9.02
CA MET A 1 -4.95 -13.32 10.15
C MET A 1 -6.10 -12.34 10.23
N SER A 2 -6.67 -12.15 11.42
CA SER A 2 -7.86 -11.31 11.61
C SER A 2 -7.62 -9.92 11.02
N SER A 3 -8.60 -9.42 10.26
CA SER A 3 -8.71 -8.04 9.77
C SER A 3 -8.98 -7.09 10.94
N ALA A 4 -8.17 -7.15 12.00
CA ALA A 4 -8.14 -6.08 12.98
C ALA A 4 -7.61 -4.86 12.21
N GLY A 5 -8.50 -3.90 11.95
CA GLY A 5 -8.13 -2.65 11.30
C GLY A 5 -6.91 -2.03 11.98
N LEU A 6 -6.04 -1.47 11.17
CA LEU A 6 -4.80 -0.82 11.56
C LEU A 6 -5.15 0.32 12.51
N THR A 7 -4.72 0.18 13.76
CA THR A 7 -5.13 1.13 14.80
C THR A 7 -4.35 2.46 14.69
N PRO A 8 -4.89 3.58 15.19
CA PRO A 8 -4.18 4.86 15.17
C PRO A 8 -2.75 4.82 15.76
N PRO A 9 -2.49 4.15 16.91
CA PRO A 9 -1.13 4.01 17.44
C PRO A 9 -0.20 3.20 16.54
N GLU A 10 -0.73 2.19 15.84
CA GLU A 10 0.05 1.42 14.88
C GLU A 10 0.41 2.28 13.67
N ALA A 11 -0.54 3.05 13.13
CA ALA A 11 -0.28 3.99 12.04
C ALA A 11 0.84 4.97 12.39
N ALA A 12 0.81 5.55 13.60
CA ALA A 12 1.87 6.43 14.10
C ALA A 12 3.24 5.71 14.18
N ARG A 13 3.26 4.47 14.69
CA ARG A 13 4.49 3.66 14.77
C ARG A 13 5.09 3.38 13.39
N TRP A 14 4.26 3.02 12.41
CA TRP A 14 4.71 2.75 11.05
C TRP A 14 5.19 4.02 10.34
N ALA A 15 4.52 5.15 10.54
CA ALA A 15 4.93 6.42 9.97
C ALA A 15 6.27 6.90 10.55
N ALA A 16 6.47 6.77 11.87
CA ALA A 16 7.76 7.03 12.51
C ALA A 16 8.88 6.13 11.97
N ARG A 17 8.59 4.82 11.77
CA ARG A 17 9.53 3.88 11.14
C ARG A 17 9.91 4.29 9.72
N ALA A 18 9.00 4.93 8.98
CA ALA A 18 9.25 5.46 7.64
C ALA A 18 9.97 6.83 7.63
N GLY A 19 10.29 7.39 8.80
CA GLY A 19 10.90 8.73 8.91
C GLY A 19 9.91 9.88 8.72
N LEU A 20 8.60 9.60 8.82
CA LEU A 20 7.52 10.57 8.66
C LEU A 20 6.65 10.60 9.93
N PRO A 21 7.17 11.12 11.07
CA PRO A 21 6.38 11.19 12.29
C PRO A 21 5.11 12.02 12.08
N LEU A 22 3.97 11.47 12.50
CA LEU A 22 2.66 12.09 12.33
C LEU A 22 2.27 12.90 13.56
N PRO A 23 1.74 14.13 13.40
CA PRO A 23 1.03 14.82 14.46
C PRO A 23 -0.16 14.01 14.97
N ASP A 24 -0.49 14.12 16.26
CA ASP A 24 -1.50 13.27 16.93
C ASP A 24 -2.90 13.36 16.28
N ASP A 25 -3.28 14.54 15.77
CA ASP A 25 -4.55 14.78 15.08
C ASP A 25 -4.66 14.00 13.75
N ARG A 26 -3.54 13.52 13.20
CA ARG A 26 -3.49 12.77 11.94
C ARG A 26 -3.59 11.26 12.12
N HIS A 27 -3.37 10.71 13.32
CA HIS A 27 -3.26 9.27 13.53
C HIS A 27 -4.52 8.52 13.09
N CYS A 28 -5.70 9.02 13.44
CA CYS A 28 -6.98 8.39 13.08
C CYS A 28 -7.25 8.38 11.57
N VAL A 29 -7.01 9.50 10.89
CA VAL A 29 -7.24 9.62 9.45
C VAL A 29 -6.27 8.75 8.65
N VAL A 30 -5.01 8.70 9.08
CA VAL A 30 -4.00 7.88 8.40
C VAL A 30 -4.28 6.40 8.60
N ALA A 31 -4.67 5.99 9.81
CA ALA A 31 -5.11 4.61 10.09
C ALA A 31 -6.26 4.16 9.17
N ALA A 32 -7.34 4.95 9.09
CA ALA A 32 -8.48 4.64 8.23
C ALA A 32 -8.09 4.58 6.74
N THR A 33 -7.21 5.49 6.30
CA THR A 33 -6.73 5.51 4.91
C THR A 33 -5.86 4.30 4.60
N ALA A 34 -4.96 3.93 5.51
CA ALA A 34 -4.12 2.75 5.38
C ALA A 34 -4.98 1.48 5.34
N ASP A 35 -6.00 1.37 6.19
CA ASP A 35 -6.96 0.27 6.17
C ASP A 35 -7.68 0.13 4.85
N HIS A 36 -8.13 1.25 4.27
CA HIS A 36 -8.76 1.23 2.95
C HIS A 36 -7.80 0.73 1.87
N ILE A 37 -6.55 1.22 1.86
CA ILE A 37 -5.52 0.75 0.92
C ILE A 37 -5.24 -0.74 1.13
N HIS A 38 -5.12 -1.20 2.37
CA HIS A 38 -4.93 -2.61 2.72
C HIS A 38 -6.07 -3.49 2.24
N SER A 39 -7.32 -3.01 2.30
CA SER A 39 -8.47 -3.71 1.75
C SER A 39 -8.38 -3.85 0.22
N VAL A 40 -8.01 -2.78 -0.50
CA VAL A 40 -7.88 -2.80 -1.97
C VAL A 40 -6.70 -3.69 -2.41
N VAL A 41 -5.52 -3.49 -1.84
CA VAL A 41 -4.32 -4.28 -2.15
C VAL A 41 -4.48 -5.73 -1.69
N GLY A 42 -5.30 -5.97 -0.66
CA GLY A 42 -5.64 -7.31 -0.17
C GLY A 42 -6.18 -8.23 -1.24
N VAL A 43 -6.92 -7.71 -2.22
CA VAL A 43 -7.46 -8.48 -3.36
C VAL A 43 -6.33 -9.10 -4.21
N LEU A 44 -5.17 -8.45 -4.31
CA LEU A 44 -4.03 -9.00 -5.05
C LEU A 44 -3.49 -10.30 -4.44
N ARG A 45 -3.79 -10.59 -3.16
CA ARG A 45 -3.39 -11.83 -2.50
C ARG A 45 -4.20 -13.04 -2.98
N GLU A 46 -5.33 -12.81 -3.61
CA GLU A 46 -6.16 -13.87 -4.20
C GLU A 46 -5.60 -14.34 -5.56
N LEU A 47 -4.70 -13.55 -6.15
CA LEU A 47 -4.03 -13.92 -7.39
C LEU A 47 -3.10 -15.11 -7.17
N ASN A 48 -3.26 -16.13 -7.99
CA ASN A 48 -2.35 -17.27 -8.03
C ASN A 48 -1.16 -16.95 -8.95
N PHE A 49 0.03 -16.83 -8.37
CA PHE A 49 1.26 -16.58 -9.12
C PHE A 49 1.88 -17.86 -9.71
N GLY A 50 1.41 -19.06 -9.34
CA GLY A 50 1.97 -20.32 -9.80
C GLY A 50 3.48 -20.41 -9.56
N ASP A 51 4.24 -20.82 -10.58
CA ASP A 51 5.71 -20.87 -10.56
C ASP A 51 6.37 -19.55 -11.00
N THR A 52 5.60 -18.47 -11.16
CA THR A 52 6.13 -17.17 -11.61
C THR A 52 7.03 -16.59 -10.53
N PRO A 53 8.35 -16.42 -10.78
CA PRO A 53 9.24 -15.83 -9.79
C PRO A 53 8.96 -14.33 -9.64
N PRO A 54 9.28 -13.72 -8.48
CA PRO A 54 9.27 -12.27 -8.34
C PRO A 54 10.15 -11.62 -9.41
N ALA A 55 9.65 -10.56 -10.04
CA ALA A 55 10.44 -9.79 -11.00
C ALA A 55 11.65 -9.16 -10.27
N GLY A 56 12.87 -9.54 -10.67
CA GLY A 56 14.11 -9.01 -10.07
C GLY A 56 14.35 -7.52 -10.33
N ALA A 57 13.75 -6.98 -11.39
CA ALA A 57 13.64 -5.56 -11.66
C ALA A 57 12.36 -5.30 -12.47
N PHE A 58 11.50 -4.42 -11.98
CA PHE A 58 10.36 -3.94 -12.76
C PHE A 58 10.81 -2.72 -13.58
N ARG A 59 10.95 -2.88 -14.90
CA ARG A 59 10.97 -1.72 -15.81
C ARG A 59 9.53 -1.40 -16.16
N ALA A 60 9.03 -0.27 -15.67
CA ALA A 60 7.84 0.33 -16.28
C ALA A 60 8.21 0.64 -17.73
N GLU A 61 7.70 -0.12 -18.68
CA GLU A 61 7.77 0.28 -20.08
C GLU A 61 7.06 1.63 -20.19
N GLN A 62 7.71 2.63 -20.80
CA GLN A 62 7.03 3.88 -21.14
C GLN A 62 5.89 3.52 -22.07
N GLU A 63 4.66 3.61 -21.56
CA GLU A 63 3.47 3.53 -22.37
C GLU A 63 3.60 4.61 -23.45
N LYS A 64 3.78 4.15 -24.70
CA LYS A 64 3.96 5.05 -25.84
C LYS A 64 2.59 5.63 -26.13
N HIS A 65 2.25 6.73 -25.48
CA HIS A 65 1.08 7.52 -25.87
C HIS A 65 1.33 8.02 -27.29
N ASP A 66 0.81 7.31 -28.29
CA ASP A 66 0.63 7.85 -29.63
C ASP A 66 -0.39 8.99 -29.51
N ALA A 67 0.13 10.19 -29.29
CA ALA A 67 -0.63 11.42 -29.42
C ALA A 67 -0.89 11.66 -30.91
N ALA A 68 -1.90 10.97 -31.45
CA ALA A 68 -2.56 11.42 -32.66
C ALA A 68 -3.59 12.49 -32.24
N VAL A 69 -3.21 13.76 -32.45
CA VAL A 69 -4.13 14.91 -32.46
C VAL A 69 -4.24 15.39 -33.91
#